data_AF-A0A3M1K8D5-F1
#
_entry.id   AF-A0A3M1K8D5-F1
#
_cell.length_a   1.000
_cell.length_b   1.000
_cell.length_c   1.000
_cell.angle_alpha   90.00
_cell.angle_beta   90.00
_cell.angle_gamma   90.00
#
_symmetry.space_group_name_H-M   'P 1'
#
loop_
_entity.id
_entity.type
_entity.pdbx_description
1 polymer ?
#
loop_
_entity_poly.entity_id
_entity_poly.type
_entity_poly.pdbx_seq_one_letter_code
_entity_poly.pdbx_strand_id
1 'polypeptide(L)' 'HIVDSLTLEPADESTTQITLLAAFFLGTTRLIDNLSLTLEK' A
#
# COMPACT_ATOMS: atom_id res chain seq x y z
N HIS A 1 3.56 -0.66 -4.05
CA HIS A 1 2.39 -1.48 -4.41
C HIS A 1 1.15 -0.85 -3.83
N ILE A 2 0.05 -0.86 -4.57
CA ILE A 2 -1.27 -0.46 -4.07
C ILE A 2 -2.07 -1.75 -3.99
N VAL A 3 -2.52 -2.11 -2.78
CA VAL A 3 -3.17 -3.38 -2.51
C VAL A 3 -4.41 -3.16 -1.65
N ASP A 4 -5.36 -4.09 -1.72
CA ASP A 4 -6.46 -4.17 -0.77
C ASP A 4 -5.90 -4.38 0.65
N SER A 5 -6.35 -3.58 1.61
CA SER A 5 -5.82 -3.60 2.98
C SER A 5 -6.14 -4.88 3.75
N LEU A 6 -7.15 -5.64 3.34
CA LEU A 6 -7.57 -6.87 4.00
C LEU A 6 -6.89 -8.10 3.37
N THR A 7 -6.79 -8.15 2.04
CA THR A 7 -6.29 -9.35 1.33
C THR A 7 -4.85 -9.23 0.86
N LEU A 8 -4.31 -8.02 0.74
CA LEU A 8 -3.04 -7.70 0.08
C LEU A 8 -2.97 -8.10 -1.40
N GLU A 9 -4.10 -8.47 -2.00
CA GLU A 9 -4.22 -8.62 -3.44
C GLU A 9 -4.18 -7.23 -4.12
N PRO A 10 -3.84 -7.15 -5.42
CA PRO A 10 -3.88 -5.89 -6.15
C PRO A 10 -5.24 -5.19 -5.97
N ALA A 11 -5.22 -3.92 -5.59
CA ALA A 11 -6.45 -3.14 -5.44
C ALA A 11 -7.11 -2.95 -6.82
N ASP A 12 -8.44 -2.96 -6.83
CA ASP A 12 -9.26 -2.64 -8.01
C ASP A 12 -10.22 -1.46 -7.73
N GLU A 13 -11.04 -1.09 -8.71
CA GLU A 13 -11.97 0.03 -8.60
C GLU A 13 -13.09 -0.18 -7.55
N SER A 14 -13.28 -1.41 -7.08
CA SER A 14 -14.25 -1.75 -6.03
C SER A 14 -13.63 -1.73 -4.63
N THR A 15 -12.30 -1.75 -4.51
CA THR A 15 -11.58 -1.72 -3.23
C THR A 15 -11.80 -0.38 -2.52
N THR A 16 -12.33 -0.42 -1.29
CA THR A 16 -12.60 0.79 -0.48
C THR A 16 -11.57 1.05 0.61
N GLN A 17 -10.73 0.07 0.93
CA GLN A 17 -9.62 0.21 1.87
C GLN A 17 -8.34 -0.25 1.20
N ILE A 18 -7.40 0.67 1.00
CA ILE A 18 -6.14 0.39 0.32
C ILE A 18 -4.95 0.61 1.24
N THR A 19 -3.90 -0.18 1.04
CA THR A 19 -2.59 0.05 1.64
C THR A 19 -1.57 0.32 0.56
N LEU A 20 -0.90 1.47 0.67
CA LEU A 20 0.29 1.81 -0.12
C LEU A 20 1.50 1.18 0.55
N LEU A 21 2.18 0.27 -0.15
CA LEU A 21 3.42 -0.36 0.29
C LEU A 21 4.59 0.26 -0.47
N ALA A 22 5.54 0.86 0.24
CA ALA A 22 6.73 1.46 -0.34
C ALA A 22 8.00 0.84 0.25
N ALA A 23 9.01 0.67 -0.61
CA ALA A 23 10.34 0.26 -0.20
C ALA A 23 11.37 1.04 -1.01
N PHE A 24 12.40 1.55 -0.34
CA PHE A 24 13.46 2.34 -0.97
C PHE A 24 14.79 2.14 -0.24
N PHE A 25 15.90 2.42 -0.91
CA PHE A 25 17.23 2.34 -0.32
C PHE A 25 17.74 3.72 0.10
N LEU A 26 18.04 3.90 1.38
CA LEU A 26 18.81 5.04 1.88
C LEU A 26 20.28 4.62 2.01
N GLY A 27 21.06 4.88 0.95
CA GLY A 27 22.41 4.32 0.81
C GLY A 27 22.34 2.80 0.62
N THR A 28 22.98 2.03 1.49
CA THR A 28 22.88 0.56 1.50
C THR A 28 21.75 0.03 2.38
N THR A 29 21.14 0.90 3.19
CA THR A 29 20.05 0.52 4.10
C THR A 29 18.73 0.48 3.34
N ARG A 30 18.03 -0.66 3.38
CA ARG A 30 16.69 -0.79 2.80
C ARG A 30 15.64 -0.39 3.82
N LEU A 31 14.87 0.65 3.50
CA LEU A 31 13.75 1.12 4.29
C LEU A 31 12.44 0.63 3.66
N ILE A 32 11.47 0.31 4.51
CA ILE A 32 10.11 -0.02 4.12
C ILE A 32 9.16 0.83 4.95
N ASP A 33 8.05 1.22 4.34
CA ASP A 33 6.96 1.87 5.05
C ASP A 33 5.63 1.57 4.36
N ASN A 34 4.53 1.80 5.06
CA ASN A 34 3.19 1.68 4.51
C ASN A 34 2.26 2.79 4.97
N LEU A 35 1.26 3.07 4.15
CA LEU A 35 0.16 3.98 4.48
C LEU A 35 -1.17 3.34 4.10
N SER A 36 -2.02 3.11 5.10
CA SER A 36 -3.39 2.61 4.89
C SER A 36 -4.38 3.75 4.88
N LEU A 37 -5.34 3.69 3.96
CA LEU A 37 -6.38 4.70 3.80
C LEU A 37 -7.70 4.10 3.32
N THR A 38 -8.79 4.73 3.71
CA THR A 38 -10.14 4.43 3.22
C THR A 38 -10.49 5.41 2.11
N LEU A 39 -10.93 4.89 0.96
CA LEU A 39 -11.39 5.69 -0.17
C LEU A 39 -12.86 6.05 0.04
N GLU A 40 -13.15 7.34 0.19
CA GLU A 40 -14.50 7.87 0.16
C GLU A 40 -14.96 8.01 -1.30
N LYS A 41 -16.25 7.75 -1.55
CA LYS A 41 -16.86 7.89 -2.87
C LYS A 41 -17.22 9.34 -3.19
#